data_AF-A0A7C7C1M6-F1
#
_entry.id   AF-A0A7C7C1M6-F1
#
_cell.length_a   1.000
_cell.length_b   1.000
_cell.length_c   1.000
_cell.angle_alpha   90.00
_cell.angle_beta   90.00
_cell.angle_gamma   90.00
#
_symmetry.space_group_name_H-M   'P 1'
#
loop_
_entity.id
_entity.type
_entity.pdbx_description
1 polymer ?
#
loop_
_entity_poly.entity_id
_entity_poly.type
_entity_poly.pdbx_seq_one_letter_code
_entity_poly.pdbx_strand_id
1 'polypeptide(L)'
;MTASNQSGLFRTPGPGTSDPETGQNTSQLFFIQGHDQHVIQYDNAYLVFGADHPEGMASGFGAEGDPNCNTIDLVVGRGAGARKGKGLKPHSMVNNNITTDAARIYISQKTNIDTNFALADGSLGNVKGSSAIGIKADGIRIVGREGIKIVTGGGRGVKGGGETSSTGDPLVAAPKIDLLAGNNDESLQPILLGTRTVKALEEYNDDIVETIAASLKTLGEIQSEFYGIIAESIGSVFPPVGAAVNQVVSTIDSGVVQPMGQVRTNASLWKQNYLVASGDTYICSSNVRST
;
A
#
# COMPACT_ATOMS: atom_id res chain seq x y z
N MET A 1 12.77 -33.33 51.26
CA MET A 1 13.58 -32.40 50.45
C MET A 1 12.63 -31.53 49.66
N THR A 2 12.25 -30.40 50.22
CA THR A 2 11.32 -29.43 49.64
C THR A 2 12.15 -28.35 48.97
N ALA A 3 12.20 -28.35 47.64
CA ALA A 3 12.86 -27.29 46.87
C ALA A 3 11.97 -26.05 46.90
N SER A 4 12.43 -25.02 47.61
CA SER A 4 11.81 -23.70 47.65
C SER A 4 11.89 -23.03 46.28
N ASN A 5 10.72 -22.72 45.73
CA ASN A 5 10.55 -21.93 44.52
C ASN A 5 10.99 -20.48 44.81
N GLN A 6 12.25 -20.15 44.54
CA GLN A 6 12.72 -18.77 44.59
C GLN A 6 12.38 -18.09 43.27
N SER A 7 11.18 -17.51 43.20
CA SER A 7 10.88 -16.42 42.27
C SER A 7 11.70 -15.19 42.69
N GLY A 8 12.99 -15.22 42.35
CA GLY A 8 13.88 -14.09 42.53
C GLY A 8 13.41 -12.94 41.65
N LEU A 9 12.72 -11.97 42.26
CA LEU A 9 12.59 -10.60 41.78
C LEU A 9 14.01 -9.99 41.67
N PHE A 10 14.74 -10.35 40.63
CA PHE A 10 16.03 -9.77 40.33
C PHE A 10 15.80 -8.41 39.68
N ARG A 11 15.62 -7.38 40.52
CA ARG A 11 15.57 -5.97 40.08
C ARG A 11 16.99 -5.42 40.12
N THR A 12 17.67 -5.36 38.99
CA THR A 12 18.78 -4.42 38.81
C THR A 12 18.19 -3.03 38.56
N PRO A 13 18.51 -2.01 39.37
CA PRO A 13 18.00 -0.66 39.14
C PRO A 13 18.61 -0.12 37.84
N GLY A 14 17.77 0.07 36.83
CA GLY A 14 18.15 0.73 35.58
C GLY A 14 18.09 2.26 35.71
N PRO A 15 18.91 2.99 34.94
CA PRO A 15 18.89 4.43 34.96
C PRO A 15 17.69 4.92 34.12
N GLY A 16 16.60 5.30 34.78
CA GLY A 16 15.43 5.84 34.07
C GLY A 16 14.31 6.29 35.00
N THR A 17 14.22 7.61 35.23
CA THR A 17 13.08 8.32 35.87
C THR A 17 12.88 8.10 37.39
N SER A 18 13.88 8.48 38.19
CA SER A 18 13.60 8.88 39.58
C SER A 18 12.91 10.25 39.58
N ASP A 19 11.82 10.38 40.33
CA ASP A 19 11.23 11.68 40.64
C ASP A 19 12.28 12.54 41.37
N PRO A 20 12.64 13.73 40.85
CA PRO A 20 13.72 14.54 41.40
C PRO A 20 13.48 14.99 42.87
N GLU A 21 12.23 14.93 43.36
CA GLU A 21 11.91 15.28 44.77
C GLU A 21 11.95 14.09 45.72
N THR A 22 11.66 12.86 45.25
CA THR A 22 11.47 11.70 46.14
C THR A 22 12.49 10.58 45.93
N GLY A 23 13.29 10.61 44.85
CA GLY A 23 14.30 9.59 44.55
C GLY A 23 13.72 8.19 44.31
N GLN A 24 12.39 8.03 44.29
CA GLN A 24 11.71 6.77 44.05
C GLN A 24 11.58 6.52 42.54
N ASN A 25 11.77 5.26 42.15
CA ASN A 25 11.66 4.83 40.76
C ASN A 25 10.21 4.97 40.29
N THR A 26 9.92 5.91 39.39
CA THR A 26 8.54 6.30 39.01
C THR A 26 7.84 5.30 38.09
N SER A 27 8.57 4.30 37.60
CA SER A 27 8.14 3.32 36.60
C SER A 27 7.77 1.95 37.18
N GLN A 28 7.37 1.87 38.45
CA GLN A 28 6.83 0.61 39.00
C GLN A 28 5.40 0.37 38.52
N LEU A 29 5.23 -0.06 37.28
CA LEU A 29 3.98 -0.62 36.77
C LEU A 29 3.96 -2.12 37.06
N PHE A 30 2.81 -2.62 37.53
CA PHE A 30 2.60 -4.05 37.72
C PHE A 30 1.83 -4.59 36.52
N PHE A 31 2.52 -5.33 35.66
CA PHE A 31 1.88 -6.00 34.55
C PHE A 31 1.07 -7.20 35.08
N ILE A 32 -0.20 -7.29 34.68
CA ILE A 32 -1.06 -8.43 35.02
C ILE A 32 -0.70 -9.59 34.09
N GLN A 33 0.17 -10.47 34.57
CA GLN A 33 0.62 -11.65 33.86
C GLN A 33 -0.46 -12.75 33.90
N GLY A 34 -0.81 -13.29 32.73
CA GLY A 34 -1.63 -14.50 32.60
C GLY A 34 -0.93 -15.74 33.14
N HIS A 35 -1.70 -16.75 33.55
CA HIS A 35 -1.13 -18.01 34.06
C HIS A 35 -0.27 -18.74 33.01
N ASP A 36 -0.61 -18.56 31.74
CA ASP A 36 -0.01 -19.11 30.54
C ASP A 36 1.08 -18.21 29.94
N GLN A 37 1.39 -17.07 30.57
CA GLN A 37 2.37 -16.11 30.09
C GLN A 37 3.69 -16.25 30.83
N HIS A 38 4.79 -16.04 30.12
CA HIS A 38 6.12 -15.88 30.68
C HIS A 38 6.67 -14.51 30.32
N VAL A 39 6.99 -13.71 31.34
CA VAL A 39 7.35 -12.30 31.19
C VAL A 39 8.80 -12.10 31.59
N ILE A 40 9.59 -11.53 30.67
CA ILE A 40 10.91 -10.98 30.95
C ILE A 40 10.77 -9.46 30.94
N GLN A 41 11.09 -8.82 32.07
CA GLN A 41 10.93 -7.38 32.25
C GLN A 41 12.23 -6.73 32.70
N TYR A 42 12.50 -5.55 32.15
CA TYR A 42 13.46 -4.60 32.70
C TYR A 42 12.89 -3.18 32.59
N ASP A 43 12.68 -2.53 33.74
CA ASP A 43 12.01 -1.23 33.83
C ASP A 43 10.65 -1.25 33.07
N ASN A 44 10.40 -0.33 32.14
CA ASN A 44 9.20 -0.30 31.32
C ASN A 44 9.38 -0.97 29.93
N ALA A 45 10.32 -1.92 29.82
CA ALA A 45 10.53 -2.77 28.66
C ALA A 45 10.18 -4.23 29.00
N TYR A 46 9.39 -4.85 28.12
CA TYR A 46 8.79 -6.16 28.34
C TYR A 46 8.95 -7.04 27.10
N LEU A 47 9.28 -8.30 27.35
CA LEU A 47 9.22 -9.40 26.41
C LEU A 47 8.27 -10.44 27.02
N VAL A 48 7.11 -10.63 26.38
CA VAL A 48 6.06 -11.53 26.87
C VAL A 48 5.89 -12.69 25.88
N PHE A 49 5.98 -13.91 26.40
CA PHE A 49 5.61 -15.13 25.70
C PHE A 49 4.28 -15.64 26.27
N GLY A 50 3.41 -16.22 25.47
CA GLY A 50 2.17 -16.85 25.96
C GLY A 50 1.10 -16.96 24.88
N ALA A 51 -0.17 -17.10 25.27
CA ALA A 51 -1.28 -17.10 24.32
C ALA A 51 -1.65 -15.69 23.82
N ASP A 52 -2.46 -15.64 22.75
CA ASP A 52 -2.94 -14.40 22.11
C ASP A 52 -3.92 -13.65 23.04
N HIS A 53 -3.41 -12.58 23.65
CA HIS A 53 -4.13 -11.74 24.62
C HIS A 53 -3.90 -10.24 24.36
N PRO A 54 -4.41 -9.67 23.24
CA PRO A 54 -4.08 -8.31 22.80
C PRO A 54 -4.54 -7.19 23.75
N GLU A 55 -5.63 -7.37 24.50
CA GLU A 55 -6.20 -6.39 25.44
C GLU A 55 -6.24 -6.89 26.91
N GLY A 56 -5.68 -8.08 27.16
CA GLY A 56 -5.67 -8.74 28.47
C GLY A 56 -6.19 -10.18 28.42
N MET A 57 -6.26 -10.84 29.57
CA MET A 57 -6.55 -12.28 29.68
C MET A 57 -7.91 -12.72 29.12
N ALA A 58 -8.89 -11.80 29.01
CA ALA A 58 -10.22 -12.08 28.48
C ALA A 58 -10.37 -11.73 26.99
N SER A 59 -9.27 -11.43 26.31
CA SER A 59 -9.25 -11.02 24.89
C SER A 59 -8.41 -11.97 24.04
N GLY A 60 -8.64 -11.95 22.73
CA GLY A 60 -7.91 -12.74 21.74
C GLY A 60 -8.23 -14.23 21.79
N PHE A 61 -7.55 -14.98 20.93
CA PHE A 61 -7.77 -16.42 20.80
C PHE A 61 -7.29 -17.22 22.03
N GLY A 62 -6.39 -16.65 22.84
CA GLY A 62 -5.97 -17.24 24.11
C GLY A 62 -7.12 -17.32 25.12
N ALA A 63 -8.00 -16.32 25.14
CA ALA A 63 -9.15 -16.29 26.04
C ALA A 63 -10.26 -17.27 25.61
N GLU A 64 -10.37 -17.50 24.30
CA GLU A 64 -11.30 -18.48 23.71
C GLU A 64 -10.83 -19.93 23.92
N GLY A 65 -9.58 -20.13 24.37
CA GLY A 65 -9.00 -21.45 24.58
C GLY A 65 -8.61 -22.17 23.29
N ASP A 66 -8.40 -21.41 22.21
CA ASP A 66 -8.08 -21.96 20.90
C ASP A 66 -6.65 -22.53 20.90
N PRO A 67 -6.43 -23.78 20.47
CA PRO A 67 -5.08 -24.31 20.34
C PRO A 67 -4.25 -23.52 19.30
N ASN A 68 -2.93 -23.47 19.49
CA ASN A 68 -1.97 -22.85 18.57
C ASN A 68 -2.06 -21.32 18.43
N CYS A 69 -2.40 -20.62 19.52
CA CYS A 69 -2.42 -19.15 19.60
C CYS A 69 -1.16 -18.57 20.27
N ASN A 70 0.00 -19.19 20.06
CA ASN A 70 1.25 -18.73 20.70
C ASN A 70 1.67 -17.35 20.17
N THR A 71 2.15 -16.50 21.08
CA THR A 71 2.55 -15.12 20.80
C THR A 71 3.89 -14.75 21.42
N ILE A 72 4.55 -13.81 20.76
CA ILE A 72 5.70 -13.08 21.25
C ILE A 72 5.36 -11.59 21.15
N ASP A 73 5.28 -10.92 22.29
CA ASP A 73 4.95 -9.50 22.40
C ASP A 73 6.15 -8.72 22.93
N LEU A 74 6.74 -7.88 22.08
CA LEU A 74 7.82 -6.96 22.43
C LEU A 74 7.22 -5.58 22.67
N VAL A 75 7.18 -5.13 23.93
CA VAL A 75 6.53 -3.86 24.30
C VAL A 75 7.48 -2.98 25.10
N VAL A 76 7.54 -1.71 24.72
CA VAL A 76 8.26 -0.68 25.47
C VAL A 76 7.32 0.49 25.74
N GLY A 77 7.38 1.04 26.94
CA GLY A 77 6.58 2.21 27.32
C GLY A 77 5.12 1.86 27.51
N ARG A 78 4.81 0.84 28.33
CA ARG A 78 3.44 0.40 28.57
C ARG A 78 2.60 1.51 29.16
N GLY A 79 1.49 1.84 28.50
CA GLY A 79 0.59 2.92 28.89
C GLY A 79 1.24 4.31 28.92
N ALA A 80 2.36 4.52 28.23
CA ALA A 80 3.04 5.83 28.19
C ALA A 80 2.15 6.94 27.61
N GLY A 81 1.34 6.60 26.60
CA GLY A 81 0.37 7.52 25.99
C GLY A 81 -0.85 7.83 26.88
N ALA A 82 -1.05 7.08 27.96
CA ALA A 82 -2.16 7.32 28.87
C ALA A 82 -2.10 8.71 29.51
N ARG A 83 -3.26 9.24 29.91
CA ARG A 83 -3.38 10.54 30.60
C ARG A 83 -2.72 11.70 29.82
N LYS A 84 -2.88 11.71 28.48
CA LYS A 84 -2.29 12.70 27.56
C LYS A 84 -0.75 12.70 27.64
N GLY A 85 -0.13 11.53 27.59
CA GLY A 85 1.33 11.37 27.61
C GLY A 85 1.97 11.50 29.00
N LYS A 86 1.19 11.57 30.08
CA LYS A 86 1.70 11.59 31.46
C LYS A 86 1.96 10.19 32.03
N GLY A 87 1.75 9.15 31.21
CA GLY A 87 1.81 7.77 31.64
C GLY A 87 0.73 7.39 32.65
N LEU A 88 0.70 6.10 32.96
CA LEU A 88 -0.12 5.55 34.03
C LEU A 88 0.40 6.01 35.40
N LYS A 89 -0.46 5.98 36.42
CA LYS A 89 -0.03 6.31 37.79
C LYS A 89 0.97 5.25 38.26
N PRO A 90 2.01 5.61 39.03
CA PRO A 90 2.89 4.62 39.64
C PRO A 90 2.08 3.58 40.43
N HIS A 91 2.52 2.32 40.42
CA HIS A 91 1.86 1.19 41.08
C HIS A 91 0.50 0.80 40.48
N SER A 92 0.14 1.31 39.30
CA SER A 92 -1.06 0.83 38.59
C SER A 92 -0.85 -0.60 38.10
N MET A 93 -1.90 -1.41 38.20
CA MET A 93 -1.97 -2.70 37.52
C MET A 93 -2.41 -2.47 36.07
N VAL A 94 -1.70 -3.07 35.11
CA VAL A 94 -1.86 -2.77 33.69
C VAL A 94 -2.03 -4.06 32.90
N ASN A 95 -3.07 -4.11 32.06
CA ASN A 95 -3.27 -5.15 31.06
C ASN A 95 -2.55 -4.82 29.74
N ASN A 96 -2.62 -5.68 28.74
CA ASN A 96 -2.18 -5.33 27.39
C ASN A 96 -3.06 -4.19 26.85
N ASN A 97 -2.45 -3.17 26.25
CA ASN A 97 -3.19 -2.09 25.60
C ASN A 97 -2.38 -1.54 24.43
N ILE A 98 -2.68 -2.07 23.23
CA ILE A 98 -1.98 -1.73 21.99
C ILE A 98 -2.06 -0.22 21.68
N THR A 99 -3.17 0.44 22.05
CA THR A 99 -3.42 1.85 21.74
C THR A 99 -2.51 2.79 22.53
N THR A 100 -2.34 2.56 23.83
CA THR A 100 -1.65 3.49 24.74
C THR A 100 -0.15 3.27 24.88
N ASP A 101 0.36 2.17 24.32
CA ASP A 101 1.79 1.84 24.39
C ASP A 101 2.61 2.67 23.39
N ALA A 102 3.85 2.99 23.80
CA ALA A 102 4.75 3.80 22.99
C ALA A 102 5.25 3.06 21.74
N ALA A 103 5.78 1.84 21.91
CA ALA A 103 6.26 1.02 20.81
C ALA A 103 5.99 -0.47 21.06
N ARG A 104 5.57 -1.18 20.01
CA ARG A 104 5.17 -2.58 20.08
C ARG A 104 5.49 -3.32 18.77
N ILE A 105 6.06 -4.51 18.90
CA ILE A 105 6.10 -5.53 17.84
C ILE A 105 5.34 -6.73 18.38
N TYR A 106 4.19 -7.02 17.77
CA TYR A 106 3.30 -8.11 18.16
C TYR A 106 3.38 -9.22 17.13
N ILE A 107 3.85 -10.41 17.54
CA ILE A 107 3.98 -11.59 16.68
C ILE A 107 3.03 -12.65 17.22
N SER A 108 2.10 -13.12 16.39
CA SER A 108 1.15 -14.17 16.79
C SER A 108 0.98 -15.20 15.68
N GLN A 109 0.89 -16.48 16.10
CA GLN A 109 0.55 -17.58 15.21
C GLN A 109 -0.90 -17.53 14.73
N LYS A 110 -1.80 -16.98 15.56
CA LYS A 110 -3.23 -16.87 15.28
C LYS A 110 -3.81 -15.68 16.02
N THR A 111 -4.14 -14.63 15.27
CA THR A 111 -4.72 -13.40 15.82
C THR A 111 -5.60 -12.67 14.82
N ASN A 112 -6.36 -11.69 15.31
CA ASN A 112 -7.12 -10.75 14.51
C ASN A 112 -6.39 -9.40 14.52
N ILE A 113 -5.26 -9.33 13.80
CA ILE A 113 -4.32 -8.21 13.94
C ILE A 113 -4.96 -6.87 13.58
N ASP A 114 -5.78 -6.82 12.53
CA ASP A 114 -6.37 -5.57 12.06
C ASP A 114 -7.42 -5.05 13.04
N THR A 115 -8.22 -5.94 13.64
CA THR A 115 -9.13 -5.57 14.73
C THR A 115 -8.36 -5.09 15.96
N ASN A 116 -7.28 -5.77 16.34
CA ASN A 116 -6.49 -5.42 17.51
C ASN A 116 -5.79 -4.05 17.39
N PHE A 117 -5.40 -3.67 16.18
CA PHE A 117 -4.76 -2.39 15.89
C PHE A 117 -5.75 -1.33 15.35
N ALA A 118 -7.04 -1.68 15.22
CA ALA A 118 -8.09 -0.86 14.63
C ALA A 118 -7.74 -0.32 13.23
N LEU A 119 -7.22 -1.19 12.36
CA LEU A 119 -6.83 -0.85 10.99
C LEU A 119 -8.03 -0.91 10.03
N ALA A 120 -7.98 -0.08 8.99
CA ALA A 120 -8.96 -0.11 7.90
C ALA A 120 -8.81 -1.38 7.05
N ASP A 121 -9.93 -1.85 6.51
CA ASP A 121 -10.01 -3.11 5.77
C ASP A 121 -9.18 -3.09 4.47
N GLY A 122 -9.13 -1.94 3.78
CA GLY A 122 -8.42 -1.82 2.51
C GLY A 122 -9.01 -2.72 1.42
N SER A 123 -8.20 -3.09 0.42
CA SER A 123 -8.61 -4.00 -0.66
C SER A 123 -8.37 -5.48 -0.37
N LEU A 124 -7.64 -5.77 0.71
CA LEU A 124 -7.33 -7.12 1.20
C LEU A 124 -8.38 -7.62 2.21
N GLY A 125 -9.06 -6.71 2.91
CA GLY A 125 -9.95 -7.03 4.02
C GLY A 125 -9.19 -7.35 5.30
N ASN A 126 -9.93 -7.54 6.39
CA ASN A 126 -9.37 -7.87 7.70
C ASN A 126 -8.86 -9.32 7.78
N VAL A 127 -7.64 -9.48 8.27
CA VAL A 127 -7.04 -10.76 8.65
C VAL A 127 -7.70 -11.26 9.93
N LYS A 128 -8.34 -12.43 9.85
CA LYS A 128 -8.98 -13.10 10.99
C LYS A 128 -8.38 -14.48 11.24
N GLY A 129 -8.04 -14.78 12.49
CA GLY A 129 -7.59 -16.08 12.93
C GLY A 129 -6.38 -16.62 12.15
N SER A 130 -5.44 -15.74 11.78
CA SER A 130 -4.26 -16.09 10.99
C SER A 130 -2.98 -15.59 11.65
N SER A 131 -1.84 -16.12 11.20
CA SER A 131 -0.53 -15.64 11.65
C SER A 131 -0.28 -14.23 11.14
N ALA A 132 0.13 -13.35 12.05
CA ALA A 132 0.35 -11.95 11.73
C ALA A 132 1.41 -11.31 12.60
N ILE A 133 2.04 -10.27 12.05
CA ILE A 133 2.99 -9.41 12.75
C ILE A 133 2.51 -7.96 12.63
N GLY A 134 2.25 -7.33 13.77
CA GLY A 134 1.92 -5.91 13.86
C GLY A 134 3.11 -5.11 14.39
N ILE A 135 3.43 -3.98 13.76
CA ILE A 135 4.49 -3.06 14.21
C ILE A 135 3.86 -1.69 14.42
N LYS A 136 3.98 -1.14 15.63
CA LYS A 136 3.47 0.18 16.00
C LYS A 136 4.52 0.98 16.77
N ALA A 137 4.70 2.24 16.39
CA ALA A 137 5.47 3.25 17.10
C ALA A 137 5.07 4.64 16.56
N ASP A 138 5.51 5.72 17.22
CA ASP A 138 5.30 7.09 16.72
C ASP A 138 6.04 7.36 15.39
N GLY A 139 7.11 6.63 15.12
CA GLY A 139 7.83 6.69 13.85
C GLY A 139 8.55 5.37 13.57
N ILE A 140 8.29 4.81 12.38
CA ILE A 140 8.92 3.57 11.92
C ILE A 140 9.81 3.93 10.73
N ARG A 141 11.10 3.56 10.82
CA ARG A 141 12.06 3.71 9.73
C ARG A 141 12.59 2.34 9.37
N ILE A 142 12.34 1.90 8.14
CA ILE A 142 12.91 0.67 7.58
C ILE A 142 14.10 1.10 6.73
N VAL A 143 15.32 0.72 7.11
CA VAL A 143 16.56 1.17 6.47
C VAL A 143 17.34 -0.03 5.94
N GLY A 144 17.43 -0.16 4.62
CA GLY A 144 18.31 -1.10 3.93
C GLY A 144 19.43 -0.36 3.21
N ARG A 145 20.69 -0.73 3.45
CA ARG A 145 21.84 -0.05 2.81
C ARG A 145 22.03 -0.46 1.34
N GLU A 146 21.58 -1.65 0.98
CA GLU A 146 21.64 -2.18 -0.40
C GLU A 146 20.27 -2.19 -1.10
N GLY A 147 19.20 -1.95 -0.34
CA GLY A 147 17.82 -1.94 -0.83
C GLY A 147 16.84 -2.60 0.14
N ILE A 148 15.55 -2.47 -0.17
CA ILE A 148 14.44 -3.13 0.53
C ILE A 148 13.57 -3.79 -0.54
N LYS A 149 13.25 -5.08 -0.35
CA LYS A 149 12.36 -5.82 -1.23
C LYS A 149 11.15 -6.30 -0.41
N ILE A 150 9.95 -5.87 -0.82
CA ILE A 150 8.68 -6.34 -0.26
C ILE A 150 8.07 -7.30 -1.27
N VAL A 151 7.78 -8.54 -0.84
CA VAL A 151 7.27 -9.61 -1.70
C VAL A 151 6.02 -10.19 -1.07
N THR A 152 4.98 -10.36 -1.87
CA THR A 152 3.74 -11.05 -1.49
C THR A 152 3.57 -12.34 -2.31
N GLY A 153 2.87 -13.31 -1.73
CA GLY A 153 2.58 -14.60 -2.35
C GLY A 153 3.58 -15.70 -1.99
N GLY A 154 3.26 -16.92 -2.42
CA GLY A 154 4.05 -18.11 -2.09
C GLY A 154 5.44 -18.14 -2.73
N GLY A 155 6.39 -18.76 -2.04
CA GLY A 155 7.75 -18.99 -2.47
C GLY A 155 7.84 -19.78 -3.77
N ARG A 156 8.72 -19.35 -4.69
CA ARG A 156 8.98 -20.07 -5.94
C ARG A 156 9.89 -21.27 -5.66
N GLY A 157 9.50 -22.46 -6.12
CA GLY A 157 10.35 -23.66 -6.07
C GLY A 157 10.12 -24.58 -4.87
N VAL A 158 9.04 -24.40 -4.11
CA VAL A 158 8.64 -25.35 -3.06
C VAL A 158 8.18 -26.65 -3.71
N LYS A 159 9.05 -27.68 -3.70
CA LYS A 159 8.72 -29.03 -4.15
C LYS A 159 7.82 -29.70 -3.10
N GLY A 160 6.61 -30.11 -3.49
CA GLY A 160 5.74 -30.93 -2.62
C GLY A 160 4.38 -30.32 -2.24
N GLY A 161 3.71 -29.58 -3.14
CA GLY A 161 2.29 -29.23 -2.95
C GLY A 161 1.96 -27.74 -2.85
N GLY A 162 2.95 -26.85 -2.98
CA GLY A 162 2.76 -25.41 -2.82
C GLY A 162 2.81 -24.97 -1.35
N GLU A 163 3.03 -23.68 -1.12
CA GLU A 163 3.02 -23.09 0.21
C GLU A 163 1.57 -22.80 0.64
N THR A 164 1.27 -23.00 1.93
CA THR A 164 -0.05 -22.75 2.54
C THR A 164 0.06 -21.68 3.62
N SER A 165 -1.08 -21.10 4.00
CA SER A 165 -1.16 -20.21 5.16
C SER A 165 -0.87 -20.95 6.48
N SER A 166 -0.74 -20.20 7.58
CA SER A 166 -0.59 -20.79 8.92
C SER A 166 -1.77 -21.66 9.36
N THR A 167 -2.94 -21.48 8.74
CA THR A 167 -4.15 -22.30 8.95
C THR A 167 -4.20 -23.52 8.03
N GLY A 168 -3.28 -23.65 7.07
CA GLY A 168 -3.23 -24.72 6.10
C GLY A 168 -4.01 -24.44 4.80
N ASP A 169 -4.58 -23.24 4.65
CA ASP A 169 -5.34 -22.86 3.48
C ASP A 169 -4.42 -22.57 2.27
N PRO A 170 -4.87 -22.84 1.04
CA PRO A 170 -4.11 -22.50 -0.16
C PRO A 170 -3.96 -20.98 -0.28
N LEU A 171 -2.76 -20.53 -0.65
CA LEU A 171 -2.49 -19.12 -0.85
C LEU A 171 -3.23 -18.60 -2.09
N VAL A 172 -3.79 -17.39 -1.97
CA VAL A 172 -4.37 -16.67 -3.11
C VAL A 172 -3.26 -16.34 -4.12
N ALA A 173 -3.56 -16.53 -5.41
CA ALA A 173 -2.65 -16.17 -6.48
C ALA A 173 -2.39 -14.65 -6.47
N ALA A 174 -1.13 -14.26 -6.24
CA ALA A 174 -0.66 -12.86 -6.19
C ALA A 174 -1.42 -11.95 -5.19
N PRO A 175 -1.19 -12.11 -3.86
CA PRO A 175 -1.75 -11.22 -2.86
C PRO A 175 -1.34 -9.77 -3.10
N LYS A 176 -2.27 -8.85 -2.83
CA LYS A 176 -2.08 -7.41 -3.05
C LYS A 176 -1.23 -6.78 -1.95
N ILE A 177 -0.76 -5.58 -2.21
CA ILE A 177 -0.10 -4.67 -1.27
C ILE A 177 -0.93 -3.38 -1.26
N ASP A 178 -1.45 -3.03 -0.09
CA ASP A 178 -2.15 -1.75 0.13
C ASP A 178 -1.25 -0.80 0.92
N LEU A 179 -1.07 0.41 0.40
CA LEU A 179 -0.35 1.52 1.03
C LEU A 179 -1.39 2.54 1.51
N LEU A 180 -1.79 2.46 2.78
CA LEU A 180 -2.87 3.26 3.35
C LEU A 180 -2.31 4.43 4.17
N ALA A 181 -2.67 5.66 3.80
CA ALA A 181 -2.38 6.84 4.59
C ALA A 181 -3.59 7.22 5.47
N GLY A 182 -3.34 7.55 6.73
CA GLY A 182 -4.39 8.04 7.64
C GLY A 182 -5.45 6.99 8.03
N ASN A 183 -5.18 5.69 7.84
CA ASN A 183 -6.12 4.62 8.13
C ASN A 183 -7.48 4.80 7.42
N ASN A 184 -7.45 5.27 6.16
CA ASN A 184 -8.63 5.49 5.32
C ASN A 184 -8.50 4.67 4.04
N ASP A 185 -9.55 3.96 3.64
CA ASP A 185 -9.61 3.11 2.44
C ASP A 185 -10.59 3.60 1.36
N GLU A 186 -11.28 4.73 1.57
CA GLU A 186 -12.30 5.26 0.67
C GLU A 186 -11.77 5.56 -0.75
N SER A 187 -10.52 6.02 -0.87
CA SER A 187 -9.92 6.49 -2.12
C SER A 187 -8.77 5.61 -2.63
N LEU A 188 -8.77 4.33 -2.30
CA LEU A 188 -7.66 3.41 -2.64
C LEU A 188 -7.54 3.14 -4.16
N GLN A 189 -6.50 3.69 -4.77
CA GLN A 189 -6.25 3.61 -6.22
C GLN A 189 -5.04 2.73 -6.56
N PRO A 190 -5.04 2.05 -7.71
CA PRO A 190 -3.87 1.29 -8.16
C PRO A 190 -2.72 2.23 -8.57
N ILE A 191 -1.49 1.87 -8.25
CA ILE A 191 -0.30 2.67 -8.59
C ILE A 191 0.02 2.56 -10.08
N LEU A 192 0.47 3.64 -10.70
CA LEU A 192 0.90 3.65 -12.10
C LEU A 192 2.23 2.91 -12.30
N LEU A 193 2.30 2.12 -13.37
CA LEU A 193 3.49 1.41 -13.81
C LEU A 193 4.31 2.33 -14.73
N GLY A 194 5.40 2.90 -14.18
CA GLY A 194 6.17 3.95 -14.84
C GLY A 194 6.53 3.70 -16.32
N THR A 195 7.11 2.53 -16.64
CA THR A 195 7.48 2.20 -18.04
C THR A 195 6.27 2.12 -18.96
N ARG A 196 5.13 1.61 -18.48
CA ARG A 196 3.89 1.54 -19.27
C ARG A 196 3.28 2.91 -19.45
N THR A 197 3.33 3.76 -18.42
CA THR A 197 2.86 5.15 -18.51
C THR A 197 3.69 5.97 -19.48
N VAL A 198 5.02 5.85 -19.48
CA VAL A 198 5.89 6.53 -20.44
C VAL A 198 5.54 6.11 -21.86
N LYS A 199 5.48 4.79 -22.12
CA LYS A 199 5.10 4.27 -23.44
C LYS A 199 3.71 4.75 -23.88
N ALA A 200 2.75 4.80 -22.97
CA ALA A 200 1.42 5.32 -23.26
C ALA A 200 1.45 6.80 -23.70
N LEU A 201 2.27 7.63 -23.06
CA LEU A 201 2.41 9.04 -23.38
C LEU A 201 3.18 9.27 -24.69
N GLU A 202 4.21 8.47 -24.96
CA GLU A 202 4.95 8.49 -26.23
C GLU A 202 4.03 8.11 -27.41
N GLU A 203 3.32 6.98 -27.33
CA GLU A 203 2.37 6.59 -28.38
C GLU A 203 1.22 7.60 -28.54
N TYR A 204 0.79 8.23 -27.45
CA TYR A 204 -0.21 9.29 -27.54
C TYR A 204 0.32 10.52 -28.29
N ASN A 205 1.56 10.94 -28.02
CA ASN A 205 2.16 12.08 -28.70
C ASN A 205 2.35 11.78 -30.20
N ASP A 206 2.97 10.66 -30.52
CA ASP A 206 3.41 10.36 -31.88
C ASP A 206 2.23 9.95 -32.78
N ASP A 207 1.35 9.06 -32.32
CA ASP A 207 0.28 8.54 -33.18
C ASP A 207 -0.91 9.49 -33.28
N ILE A 208 -1.20 10.24 -32.22
CA ILE A 208 -2.41 11.08 -32.14
C ILE A 208 -2.06 12.54 -32.34
N VAL A 209 -1.16 13.11 -31.54
CA VAL A 209 -0.87 14.55 -31.58
C VAL A 209 -0.13 14.96 -32.84
N GLU A 210 0.94 14.25 -33.21
CA GLU A 210 1.71 14.59 -34.43
C GLU A 210 0.87 14.39 -35.69
N THR A 211 0.06 13.31 -35.76
CA THR A 211 -0.84 13.10 -36.90
C THR A 211 -1.88 14.21 -37.03
N ILE A 212 -2.47 14.68 -35.92
CA ILE A 212 -3.39 15.82 -35.94
C ILE A 212 -2.67 17.09 -36.40
N ALA A 213 -1.48 17.37 -35.87
CA ALA A 213 -0.70 18.54 -36.26
C ALA A 213 -0.33 18.50 -37.75
N ALA A 214 0.07 17.33 -38.27
CA ALA A 214 0.37 17.12 -39.67
C ALA A 214 -0.87 17.33 -40.56
N SER A 215 -2.03 16.77 -40.21
CA SER A 215 -3.27 16.98 -40.97
C SER A 215 -3.71 18.44 -41.00
N LEU A 216 -3.57 19.17 -39.88
CA LEU A 216 -3.87 20.60 -39.83
C LEU A 216 -2.91 21.42 -40.69
N LYS A 217 -1.62 21.08 -40.68
CA LYS A 217 -0.63 21.72 -41.55
C LYS A 217 -0.97 21.50 -43.02
N THR A 218 -1.26 20.26 -43.42
CA THR A 218 -1.68 19.92 -44.79
C THR A 218 -2.94 20.68 -45.20
N LEU A 219 -3.92 20.83 -44.31
CA LEU A 219 -5.12 21.63 -44.58
C LEU A 219 -4.79 23.11 -44.84
N GLY A 220 -3.86 23.68 -44.07
CA GLY A 220 -3.40 25.07 -44.26
C GLY A 220 -2.68 25.26 -45.60
N GLU A 221 -1.83 24.31 -45.99
CA GLU A 221 -1.13 24.31 -47.28
C GLU A 221 -2.12 24.24 -48.46
N ILE A 222 -3.12 23.35 -48.38
CA ILE A 222 -4.17 23.22 -49.39
C ILE A 222 -5.00 24.51 -49.51
N GLN A 223 -5.36 25.16 -48.40
CA GLN A 223 -6.10 26.43 -48.44
C GLN A 223 -5.27 27.52 -49.11
N SER A 224 -3.98 27.62 -48.81
CA SER A 224 -3.08 28.58 -49.45
C SER A 224 -3.00 28.35 -50.96
N GLU A 225 -2.89 27.10 -51.42
CA GLU A 225 -2.85 26.76 -52.84
C GLU A 225 -4.17 27.12 -53.54
N PHE A 226 -5.31 26.78 -52.92
CA PHE A 226 -6.62 27.10 -53.46
C PHE A 226 -6.84 28.61 -53.62
N TYR A 227 -6.44 29.42 -52.64
CA TYR A 227 -6.51 30.89 -52.76
C TYR A 227 -5.60 31.43 -53.86
N GLY A 228 -4.43 30.83 -54.07
CA GLY A 228 -3.55 31.16 -55.20
C GLY A 228 -4.22 30.95 -56.55
N ILE A 229 -4.87 29.79 -56.73
CA ILE A 229 -5.60 29.46 -57.97
C ILE A 229 -6.77 30.44 -58.20
N ILE A 230 -7.54 30.77 -57.16
CA ILE A 230 -8.62 31.75 -57.27
C ILE A 230 -8.09 33.12 -57.71
N ALA A 231 -6.98 33.58 -57.11
CA ALA A 231 -6.40 34.88 -57.46
C ALA A 231 -6.00 34.97 -58.93
N GLU A 232 -5.41 33.90 -59.49
CA GLU A 232 -5.07 33.81 -60.91
C GLU A 232 -6.32 33.74 -61.81
N SER A 233 -7.39 33.11 -61.33
CA SER A 233 -8.62 32.89 -62.11
C SER A 233 -9.42 34.18 -62.41
N ILE A 234 -9.34 35.20 -61.55
CA ILE A 234 -10.07 36.48 -61.67
C ILE A 234 -9.65 37.29 -62.92
N GLY A 235 -8.49 37.00 -63.52
CA GLY A 235 -8.00 37.67 -64.74
C GLY A 235 -8.27 36.95 -66.06
N SER A 236 -8.83 35.73 -66.06
CA SER A 236 -8.95 34.89 -67.26
C SER A 236 -10.41 34.69 -67.72
N VAL A 237 -10.62 34.66 -69.04
CA VAL A 237 -11.97 34.57 -69.67
C VAL A 237 -12.58 33.16 -69.57
N PHE A 238 -11.77 32.13 -69.29
CA PHE A 238 -12.20 30.75 -69.09
C PHE A 238 -11.31 30.09 -68.03
N PRO A 239 -11.54 30.33 -66.73
CA PRO A 239 -10.72 29.72 -65.70
C PRO A 239 -11.03 28.22 -65.59
N PRO A 240 -10.02 27.35 -65.45
CA PRO A 240 -10.19 25.90 -65.35
C PRO A 240 -10.61 25.48 -63.93
N VAL A 241 -11.61 26.16 -63.36
CA VAL A 241 -11.99 26.05 -61.94
C VAL A 241 -12.39 24.61 -61.56
N GLY A 242 -13.06 23.88 -62.47
CA GLY A 242 -13.53 22.52 -62.19
C GLY A 242 -12.41 21.48 -62.00
N ALA A 243 -11.32 21.57 -62.76
CA ALA A 243 -10.21 20.62 -62.64
C ALA A 243 -9.38 20.91 -61.37
N ALA A 244 -9.15 22.19 -61.08
CA ALA A 244 -8.46 22.62 -59.86
C ALA A 244 -9.23 22.24 -58.58
N VAL A 245 -10.56 22.39 -58.58
CA VAL A 245 -11.41 22.01 -57.43
C VAL A 245 -11.33 20.49 -57.17
N ASN A 246 -11.37 19.66 -58.21
CA ASN A 246 -11.26 18.20 -58.03
C ASN A 246 -9.90 17.77 -57.46
N GLN A 247 -8.81 18.45 -57.86
CA GLN A 247 -7.47 18.20 -57.34
C GLN A 247 -7.33 18.64 -55.87
N VAL A 248 -7.95 19.77 -55.49
CA VAL A 248 -8.03 20.20 -54.09
C VAL A 248 -8.82 19.20 -53.25
N VAL A 249 -9.98 18.74 -53.73
CA VAL A 249 -10.82 17.76 -53.00
C VAL A 249 -10.09 16.44 -52.77
N SER A 250 -9.36 15.91 -53.76
CA SER A 250 -8.60 14.67 -53.58
C SER A 250 -7.42 14.83 -52.61
N THR A 251 -6.80 16.02 -52.59
CA THR A 251 -5.70 16.33 -51.67
C THR A 251 -6.20 16.50 -50.23
N ILE A 252 -7.40 17.08 -50.03
CA ILE A 252 -8.05 17.13 -48.71
C ILE A 252 -8.40 15.72 -48.22
N ASP A 253 -8.97 14.88 -49.10
CA ASP A 253 -9.40 13.55 -48.71
C ASP A 253 -8.20 12.67 -48.29
N SER A 254 -7.12 12.68 -49.09
CA SER A 254 -5.90 11.92 -48.78
C SER A 254 -5.03 12.52 -47.68
N GLY A 255 -4.93 13.85 -47.59
CA GLY A 255 -4.04 14.55 -46.65
C GLY A 255 -4.65 14.88 -45.28
N VAL A 256 -5.98 14.87 -45.17
CA VAL A 256 -6.69 15.30 -43.95
C VAL A 256 -7.73 14.27 -43.53
N VAL A 257 -8.65 13.87 -44.41
CA VAL A 257 -9.79 13.01 -44.01
C VAL A 257 -9.32 11.60 -43.65
N GLN A 258 -8.51 10.96 -44.49
CA GLN A 258 -8.01 9.61 -44.24
C GLN A 258 -7.15 9.53 -42.96
N PRO A 259 -6.13 10.40 -42.74
CA PRO A 259 -5.37 10.40 -41.49
C PRO A 259 -6.24 10.66 -40.25
N MET A 260 -7.26 11.52 -40.35
CA MET A 260 -8.20 11.74 -39.24
C MET A 260 -9.07 10.54 -38.90
N GLY A 261 -9.45 9.73 -39.89
CA GLY A 261 -10.06 8.42 -39.67
C GLY A 261 -9.14 7.46 -38.92
N GLN A 262 -7.85 7.47 -39.26
CA GLN A 262 -6.84 6.65 -38.59
C GLN A 262 -6.60 7.11 -37.15
N VAL A 263 -6.48 8.41 -36.89
CA VAL A 263 -6.34 8.96 -35.54
C VAL A 263 -7.49 8.55 -34.63
N ARG A 264 -8.73 8.58 -35.13
CA ARG A 264 -9.89 8.13 -34.33
C ARG A 264 -9.76 6.65 -33.94
N THR A 265 -9.28 5.82 -34.87
CA THR A 265 -9.05 4.40 -34.63
C THR A 265 -7.92 4.18 -33.63
N ASN A 266 -6.79 4.86 -33.82
CA ASN A 266 -5.63 4.81 -32.92
C ASN A 266 -5.99 5.28 -31.52
N ALA A 267 -6.74 6.37 -31.37
CA ALA A 267 -7.20 6.86 -30.08
C ALA A 267 -8.12 5.87 -29.36
N SER A 268 -8.97 5.14 -30.08
CA SER A 268 -9.81 4.10 -29.50
C SER A 268 -8.99 2.89 -29.03
N LEU A 269 -8.03 2.45 -29.86
CA LEU A 269 -7.12 1.34 -29.52
C LEU A 269 -6.23 1.70 -28.34
N TRP A 270 -5.68 2.92 -28.33
CA TRP A 270 -4.88 3.44 -27.23
C TRP A 270 -5.64 3.38 -25.90
N LYS A 271 -6.92 3.81 -25.88
CA LYS A 271 -7.76 3.70 -24.69
C LYS A 271 -7.94 2.25 -24.23
N GLN A 272 -8.19 1.33 -25.16
CA GLN A 272 -8.37 -0.09 -24.83
C GLN A 272 -7.09 -0.71 -24.27
N ASN A 273 -5.93 -0.38 -24.85
CA ASN A 273 -4.65 -0.96 -24.46
C ASN A 273 -4.16 -0.44 -23.11
N TYR A 274 -4.30 0.87 -22.86
CA TYR A 274 -3.69 1.50 -21.68
C TYR A 274 -4.65 1.77 -20.53
N LEU A 275 -5.94 2.01 -20.78
CA LEU A 275 -6.90 2.40 -19.74
C LEU A 275 -7.81 1.26 -19.25
N VAL A 276 -7.87 0.14 -19.96
CA VAL A 276 -8.70 -1.01 -19.58
C VAL A 276 -7.82 -2.07 -18.95
N ALA A 277 -8.26 -2.64 -17.82
CA ALA A 277 -7.50 -3.66 -17.09
C ALA A 277 -7.23 -4.95 -17.89
N SER A 278 -8.04 -5.23 -18.91
CA SER A 278 -7.82 -6.34 -19.85
C SER A 278 -6.83 -6.01 -20.98
N GLY A 279 -6.38 -4.76 -21.08
CA GLY A 279 -5.40 -4.33 -22.06
C GLY A 279 -4.02 -4.88 -21.73
N ASP A 280 -3.28 -5.29 -22.77
CA ASP A 280 -1.94 -5.88 -22.62
C ASP A 280 -0.95 -4.92 -21.94
N THR A 281 -1.09 -3.62 -22.23
CA THR A 281 -0.24 -2.55 -21.73
C THR A 281 -0.93 -1.69 -20.67
N TYR A 282 -1.88 -2.24 -19.91
CA TYR A 282 -2.60 -1.50 -18.88
C TYR A 282 -1.67 -0.75 -17.92
N ILE A 283 -1.92 0.56 -17.72
CA ILE A 283 -0.97 1.44 -17.03
C ILE A 283 -0.97 1.28 -15.51
N CYS A 284 -2.02 0.73 -14.90
CA CYS A 284 -2.09 0.61 -13.46
C CYS A 284 -1.68 -0.79 -12.98
N SER A 285 -1.08 -0.85 -11.79
CA SER A 285 -0.72 -2.08 -11.11
C SER A 285 -1.95 -2.84 -10.66
N SER A 286 -2.02 -4.14 -10.92
CA SER A 286 -3.09 -5.01 -10.41
C SER A 286 -2.93 -5.34 -8.92
N ASN A 287 -1.70 -5.28 -8.42
CA ASN A 287 -1.32 -5.85 -7.13
C ASN A 287 -0.94 -4.80 -6.09
N VAL A 288 -0.65 -3.55 -6.48
CA VAL A 288 -0.21 -2.51 -5.55
C VAL A 288 -1.13 -1.30 -5.64
N ARG A 289 -1.67 -0.88 -4.50
CA ARG A 289 -2.60 0.24 -4.39
C ARG A 289 -2.14 1.24 -3.33
N SER A 290 -2.47 2.50 -3.52
CA SER A 290 -2.20 3.61 -2.60
C SER A 290 -3.41 4.53 -2.51
N THR A 291 -3.62 5.12 -1.34
CA THR A 291 -4.49 6.29 -1.14
C THR A 291 -3.79 7.58 -1.53
#